data_AF-A0A5C8M2S4-F1
#
_entry.id   AF-A0A5C8M2S4-F1
#
_cell.length_a   1.000
_cell.length_b   1.000
_cell.length_c   1.000
_cell.angle_alpha   90.00
_cell.angle_beta   90.00
_cell.angle_gamma   90.00
#
_symmetry.space_group_name_H-M   'P 1'
#
loop_
_entity.id
_entity.type
_entity.pdbx_description
1 polymer ?
#
loop_
_entity_poly.entity_id
_entity_poly.type
_entity_poly.pdbx_seq_one_letter_code
_entity_poly.pdbx_strand_id
1 'polypeptide(L)' 'MFNKIWKNKEDVSSSSLVYTKEEIMQNPIPKHVAIIMDGNGRWAKKRALPRAAGHYEGMQVVRKITR' A
#
# COMPACT_ATOMS: atom_id res chain seq x y z
N MET A 1 14.54 43.34 -27.83
CA MET A 1 15.53 42.48 -27.14
C MET A 1 14.78 41.38 -26.43
N PHE A 2 14.63 40.25 -27.13
CA PHE A 2 14.18 39.00 -26.55
C PHE A 2 15.23 38.52 -25.55
N ASN A 3 14.81 38.14 -24.35
CA ASN A 3 15.36 36.96 -23.70
C ASN A 3 14.31 36.36 -22.75
N LYS A 4 13.46 35.56 -23.40
CA LYS A 4 12.70 34.46 -22.84
C LYS A 4 13.72 33.46 -22.27
N ILE A 5 14.16 33.67 -21.04
CA ILE A 5 15.01 32.69 -20.33
C ILE A 5 14.08 31.67 -19.71
N TRP A 6 13.73 30.71 -20.56
CA TRP A 6 13.41 29.35 -20.19
C TRP A 6 14.46 28.87 -19.17
N LYS A 7 14.09 28.79 -17.89
CA LYS A 7 14.75 27.84 -16.97
C LYS A 7 13.92 26.57 -16.97
N ASN A 8 14.49 25.58 -17.64
CA ASN A 8 14.05 24.21 -17.73
C ASN A 8 13.65 23.65 -16.36
N LYS A 9 12.44 23.08 -16.30
CA LYS A 9 12.23 21.63 -16.10
C LYS A 9 13.39 20.93 -15.38
N GLU A 10 13.40 20.98 -14.06
CA GLU A 10 14.00 19.92 -13.24
C GLU A 10 12.85 19.23 -12.49
N ASP A 11 12.34 18.20 -13.15
CA ASP A 11 11.78 16.99 -12.57
C ASP A 11 10.85 17.14 -11.36
N VAL A 12 9.57 17.42 -11.67
CA VAL A 12 8.45 16.72 -11.01
C VAL A 12 8.51 15.24 -11.41
N SER A 13 9.62 14.58 -11.09
CA SER A 13 9.71 13.13 -11.14
C SER A 13 8.85 12.65 -9.99
N SER A 14 7.87 11.81 -10.32
CA SER A 14 7.10 11.01 -9.39
C SER A 14 8.08 10.22 -8.51
N SER A 15 8.61 10.87 -7.47
CA SER A 15 9.48 10.24 -6.50
C SER A 15 8.63 9.15 -5.88
N SER A 16 8.93 7.91 -6.25
CA SER A 16 8.52 6.78 -5.43
C SER A 16 9.17 7.07 -4.08
N LEU A 17 8.39 7.65 -3.16
CA LEU A 17 8.85 7.95 -1.81
C LEU A 17 9.08 6.60 -1.14
N VAL A 18 10.28 6.07 -1.33
CA VAL A 18 10.73 4.85 -0.66
C VAL A 18 11.22 5.31 0.70
N TYR A 19 10.31 5.38 1.66
CA TYR A 19 10.68 5.59 3.05
C TYR A 19 11.45 4.37 3.55
N THR A 20 12.61 4.62 4.17
CA THR A 20 13.34 3.61 4.91
C THR A 20 12.55 3.22 6.17
N LYS A 21 12.83 2.04 6.72
CA LYS A 21 12.16 1.57 7.94
C LYS A 21 12.43 2.53 9.10
N GLU A 22 13.65 3.02 9.20
CA GLU A 22 14.12 3.95 10.22
C GLU A 22 13.33 5.26 10.15
N GLU A 23 13.11 5.81 8.95
CA GLU A 23 12.28 7.00 8.74
C GLU A 23 10.81 6.77 9.12
N ILE A 24 10.21 5.62 8.77
CA ILE A 24 8.83 5.29 9.17
C ILE A 24 8.71 5.20 10.69
N MET A 25 9.68 4.58 11.36
CA MET A 25 9.68 4.41 12.81
C MET A 25 9.87 5.72 13.58
N GLN A 26 10.46 6.74 12.96
CA GLN A 26 10.55 8.10 13.54
C GLN A 26 9.23 8.87 13.45
N ASN A 27 8.29 8.44 12.60
CA ASN A 27 7.00 9.10 12.47
C ASN A 27 6.02 8.69 13.59
N PRO A 28 5.13 9.59 14.03
CA PRO A 28 4.09 9.26 14.99
C PRO A 28 3.19 8.11 14.50
N ILE A 29 2.90 7.16 15.39
CA ILE A 29 2.00 6.04 15.07
C ILE A 29 0.57 6.56 14.88
N PRO A 30 -0.15 6.15 13.81
CA PRO A 30 -1.55 6.50 13.63
C PRO A 30 -2.42 6.04 14.80
N LYS A 31 -3.27 6.93 15.32
CA LYS A 31 -4.18 6.60 16.43
C LYS A 31 -5.27 5.59 16.03
N HIS A 32 -5.62 5.52 14.75
CA HIS A 32 -6.65 4.64 14.22
C HIS A 32 -6.36 4.30 12.76
N VAL A 33 -6.55 3.03 12.39
CA VAL A 33 -6.40 2.53 11.02
C VAL A 33 -7.63 1.70 10.67
N ALA A 34 -8.22 1.98 9.52
CA ALA A 34 -9.30 1.18 8.94
C ALA A 34 -8.80 0.49 7.67
N ILE A 35 -9.09 -0.82 7.53
CA ILE A 35 -8.63 -1.65 6.42
C ILE A 35 -9.83 -2.34 5.78
N ILE A 36 -10.00 -2.20 4.47
CA ILE A 36 -10.96 -3.00 3.70
C ILE A 36 -10.24 -4.26 3.22
N MET A 37 -10.64 -5.41 3.74
CA MET A 37 -10.05 -6.70 3.37
C MET A 37 -10.68 -7.28 2.09
N ASP A 38 -10.29 -6.74 0.94
CA ASP A 38 -10.66 -7.30 -0.37
C ASP A 38 -9.67 -8.38 -0.84
N GLY A 39 -10.11 -9.21 -1.79
CA GLY A 39 -9.24 -10.13 -2.53
C GLY A 39 -9.39 -11.60 -2.16
N ASN A 40 -10.11 -11.94 -1.10
CA ASN A 40 -10.30 -13.32 -0.63
C ASN A 40 -10.84 -14.27 -1.73
N GLY A 41 -11.83 -13.82 -2.50
CA GLY A 41 -12.37 -14.60 -3.62
C GLY A 41 -11.36 -14.80 -4.76
N ARG A 42 -10.56 -13.77 -5.09
CA ARG A 42 -9.49 -13.88 -6.10
C ARG A 42 -8.37 -14.79 -5.63
N TRP A 43 -8.02 -14.72 -4.34
CA TRP A 43 -7.03 -15.58 -3.69
C TRP A 43 -7.42 -17.06 -3.79
N ALA A 44 -8.69 -17.39 -3.54
CA ALA A 44 -9.21 -18.76 -3.66
C ALA A 44 -9.24 -19.22 -5.12
N LYS A 45 -9.73 -18.37 -6.04
CA LYS A 45 -9.79 -18.68 -7.48
C LYS A 45 -8.42 -19.00 -8.06
N LYS A 46 -7.37 -18.23 -7.71
CA LYS A 46 -5.99 -18.48 -8.17
C LYS A 46 -5.44 -19.84 -7.73
N ARG A 47 -6.04 -20.48 -6.73
CA ARG A 47 -5.65 -21.78 -6.18
C ARG A 47 -6.63 -22.90 -6.55
N ALA A 48 -7.57 -22.64 -7.44
CA ALA A 48 -8.66 -23.57 -7.76
C ALA A 48 -9.47 -24.04 -6.53
N LEU A 49 -9.62 -23.16 -5.53
CA LEU A 49 -10.37 -23.44 -4.30
C LEU A 49 -11.76 -22.76 -4.31
N PRO A 50 -12.74 -23.29 -3.55
CA PRO A 50 -14.01 -22.60 -3.31
C PRO A 50 -13.81 -21.25 -2.63
N ARG A 51 -14.69 -20.26 -2.89
CA ARG A 51 -14.62 -18.92 -2.28
C ARG A 51 -14.58 -18.96 -0.74
N ALA A 52 -15.30 -19.91 -0.13
CA ALA A 52 -15.33 -20.08 1.33
C ALA A 52 -13.93 -20.31 1.92
N ALA A 53 -13.03 -21.01 1.23
CA ALA A 53 -11.65 -21.19 1.67
C ALA A 53 -10.89 -19.85 1.73
N GLY A 54 -11.14 -18.95 0.77
CA GLY A 54 -10.57 -17.61 0.79
C GLY A 54 -11.08 -16.76 1.95
N HIS A 55 -12.36 -16.91 2.33
CA HIS A 55 -12.90 -16.24 3.52
C HIS A 55 -12.27 -16.79 4.82
N TYR A 56 -12.08 -18.11 4.90
CA TYR A 56 -11.41 -18.74 6.03
C TYR A 56 -9.97 -18.22 6.20
N GLU A 57 -9.21 -18.14 5.11
CA GLU A 57 -7.85 -17.56 5.13
C GLU A 57 -7.86 -16.07 5.50
N GLY A 58 -8.82 -15.31 4.97
CA GLY A 58 -9.01 -13.92 5.35
C GLY A 58 -9.20 -13.74 6.87
N MET A 59 -9.95 -14.64 7.51
CA MET A 59 -10.13 -14.64 8.97
C MET A 59 -8.82 -14.92 9.73
N GLN A 60 -7.94 -15.79 9.23
CA GLN A 60 -6.63 -16.02 9.86
C GLN A 60 -5.72 -14.79 9.73
N VAL A 61 -5.78 -14.07 8.60
CA VAL A 61 -5.02 -12.83 8.39
C VAL A 61 -5.44 -11.74 9.37
N VAL A 62 -6.75 -11.58 9.65
CA VAL A 62 -7.24 -10.65 10.68
C VAL A 62 -6.56 -10.90 12.02
N ARG A 63 -6.53 -12.17 12.45
CA ARG A 63 -5.93 -12.57 13.73
C ARG A 63 -4.44 -12.25 13.79
N LYS A 64 -3.74 -12.37 12.66
CA LYS A 64 -2.31 -12.02 12.56
C LYS A 64 -2.05 -10.51 12.63
N ILE A 65 -2.92 -9.69 12.02
CA ILE A 65 -2.73 -8.23 11.96
C ILE A 65 -3.12 -7.56 13.28
N THR A 66 -4.10 -8.12 13.99
CA THR A 66 -4.64 -7.54 15.23
C THR A 66 -3.88 -7.94 16.49
N ARG A 67 -2.93 -8.88 16.40
CA ARG A 67 -2.12 -9.36 17.53
C ARG A 67 -0.68 -8.89 17.41
#